data_AF-A0A938QLV3-F1
#
_entry.id   AF-A0A938QLV3-F1
#
_cell.length_a   1.000
_cell.length_b   1.000
_cell.length_c   1.000
_cell.angle_alpha   90.00
_cell.angle_beta   90.00
_cell.angle_gamma   90.00
#
_symmetry.space_group_name_H-M   'P 1'
#
loop_
_entity.id
_entity.type
_entity.pdbx_description
1 polymer ?
#
loop_
_entity_poly.entity_id
_entity_poly.type
_entity_poly.pdbx_seq_one_letter_code
_entity_poly.pdbx_strand_id
1 'polypeptide(L)'
;MEKQYLKSSFREKLIEHLFIGELLKLSWSKQDYLEISRPEVDSSGYDIIVETNDIIRHIQIKASHKASSTRSQKVNMALTKKPSACVVWIYFDADSLKLGPFLFFGGNPGEPLPDMSDFKVAKHTKGNAKGNKAERPNIRVVNRSQFKKYNSIKELYDQLLMRSINGSHSC
;
A
#
# COMPACT_ATOMS: atom_id res chain seq x y z
N MET A 1 16.31 -23.31 -2.78
CA MET A 1 14.83 -23.33 -2.76
C MET A 1 14.24 -23.23 -1.34
N GLU A 2 14.96 -23.64 -0.29
CA GLU A 2 14.47 -23.68 1.11
C GLU A 2 14.51 -22.31 1.85
N LYS A 3 15.37 -21.37 1.42
CA LYS A 3 15.50 -20.03 2.04
C LYS A 3 14.29 -19.10 1.87
N GLN A 4 13.40 -19.32 0.89
CA GLN A 4 12.36 -18.33 0.52
C GLN A 4 11.11 -18.34 1.40
N TYR A 5 10.78 -19.46 2.07
CA TYR A 5 9.54 -19.59 2.86
C TYR A 5 9.76 -19.31 4.36
N LEU A 6 10.93 -19.65 4.90
CA LEU A 6 11.29 -19.53 6.32
C LEU A 6 11.47 -18.07 6.84
N LYS A 7 11.45 -17.09 5.94
CA LYS A 7 11.73 -15.67 6.25
C LYS A 7 10.74 -14.72 5.57
N SER A 8 9.46 -15.10 5.46
CA SER A 8 8.44 -14.25 4.80
C SER A 8 8.33 -12.87 5.46
N SER A 9 8.29 -12.83 6.80
CA SER A 9 8.24 -11.58 7.58
C SER A 9 9.50 -10.73 7.41
N PHE A 10 10.68 -11.35 7.40
CA PHE A 10 11.94 -10.66 7.16
C PHE A 10 11.96 -10.03 5.76
N ARG A 11 11.52 -10.77 4.73
CA ARG A 11 11.44 -10.26 3.36
C ARG A 11 10.44 -9.11 3.25
N GLU A 12 9.27 -9.23 3.87
CA GLU A 12 8.27 -8.15 3.92
C GLU A 12 8.87 -6.89 4.52
N LYS A 13 9.56 -7.01 5.67
CA LYS A 13 10.24 -5.88 6.29
C LYS A 13 11.38 -5.33 5.44
N LEU A 14 12.16 -6.17 4.76
CA LEU A 14 13.21 -5.71 3.85
C LEU A 14 12.64 -4.88 2.68
N ILE A 15 11.55 -5.35 2.05
CA ILE A 15 10.89 -4.62 0.96
C ILE A 15 10.30 -3.30 1.47
N GLU A 16 9.72 -3.29 2.67
CA GLU A 16 9.23 -2.06 3.33
C GLU A 16 10.36 -1.05 3.56
N HIS A 17 11.52 -1.49 4.07
CA HIS A 17 12.68 -0.60 4.28
C HIS A 17 13.24 -0.06 2.96
N LEU A 18 13.36 -0.90 1.94
CA LEU A 18 13.80 -0.46 0.61
C LEU A 18 12.84 0.58 0.02
N PHE A 19 11.53 0.35 0.16
CA PHE A 19 10.52 1.28 -0.31
C PHE A 19 10.60 2.64 0.41
N ILE A 20 10.69 2.62 1.74
CA ILE A 20 10.88 3.84 2.55
C ILE A 20 12.16 4.56 2.14
N GLY A 21 13.27 3.83 1.93
CA GLY A 21 14.53 4.41 1.49
C GLY A 21 14.43 5.13 0.13
N GLU A 22 13.70 4.55 -0.83
CA GLU A 22 13.46 5.20 -2.12
C GLU A 22 12.58 6.46 -2.00
N LEU A 23 11.57 6.45 -1.12
CA LEU A 23 10.78 7.64 -0.83
C LEU A 23 11.64 8.75 -0.20
N LEU A 24 12.42 8.42 0.83
CA LEU A 24 13.30 9.38 1.52
C LEU A 24 14.38 9.94 0.57
N LYS A 25 14.91 9.13 -0.35
CA LYS A 25 15.88 9.58 -1.36
C LYS A 25 15.28 10.61 -2.31
N LEU A 26 14.06 10.36 -2.80
CA LEU A 26 13.34 11.32 -3.64
C LEU A 26 13.02 12.60 -2.88
N SER A 27 12.62 12.45 -1.61
CA SER A 27 12.31 13.57 -0.75
C SER A 27 13.50 14.49 -0.51
N TRP A 28 14.66 13.91 -0.21
CA TRP A 28 15.92 14.65 -0.10
C TRP A 28 16.22 15.44 -1.37
N SER A 29 16.05 14.82 -2.54
CA SER A 29 16.29 15.49 -3.83
C SER A 29 15.28 16.61 -4.12
N LYS A 30 14.05 16.51 -3.59
CA LYS A 30 12.98 17.50 -3.79
C LYS A 30 12.91 18.55 -2.68
N GLN A 31 13.69 18.38 -1.61
CA GLN A 31 13.71 19.25 -0.42
C GLN A 31 12.35 19.40 0.27
N ASP A 32 11.53 18.34 0.24
CA ASP A 32 10.22 18.28 0.93
C ASP A 32 10.28 17.52 2.27
N TYR A 33 11.44 16.95 2.63
CA TYR A 33 11.77 16.37 3.94
C TYR A 33 10.66 15.50 4.57
N LEU A 34 10.39 14.35 3.96
CA LEU A 34 9.39 13.39 4.43
C LEU A 34 9.69 12.87 5.83
N GLU A 35 8.65 12.85 6.65
CA GLU A 35 8.60 12.14 7.92
C GLU A 35 7.91 10.78 7.74
N ILE A 36 8.46 9.75 8.39
CA ILE A 36 7.94 8.38 8.33
C ILE A 36 7.65 7.91 9.75
N SER A 37 6.39 7.63 10.04
CA SER A 37 5.94 7.12 11.34
C SER A 37 5.33 5.73 11.21
N ARG A 38 5.40 4.92 12.27
CA ARG A 38 4.79 3.59 12.36
C ARG A 38 3.87 3.50 13.57
N PRO A 39 2.70 2.83 13.46
CA PRO A 39 1.85 2.62 14.61
C PRO A 39 2.52 1.66 15.60
N GLU A 40 2.51 2.01 16.89
CA GLU A 40 2.96 1.10 17.96
C GLU A 40 2.04 -0.12 18.08
N VAL A 41 0.74 0.10 17.87
CA VAL A 41 -0.30 -0.95 17.87
C VAL A 41 -1.10 -0.89 16.58
N ASP A 42 -1.03 -1.94 15.75
CA ASP A 42 -1.81 -2.02 14.51
C ASP A 42 -3.25 -2.47 14.78
N SER A 43 -4.15 -1.49 14.89
CA SER A 43 -5.60 -1.70 14.97
C SER A 43 -6.35 -1.30 13.70
N SER A 44 -5.66 -0.66 12.76
CA SER A 44 -6.28 0.10 11.66
C SER A 44 -5.86 -0.38 10.27
N GLY A 45 -4.87 -1.28 10.18
CA GLY A 45 -4.51 -1.99 8.96
C GLY A 45 -3.64 -1.21 7.97
N TYR A 46 -2.91 -0.18 8.44
CA TYR A 46 -1.85 0.48 7.68
C TYR A 46 -0.49 0.15 8.29
N ASP A 47 0.56 0.20 7.47
CA ASP A 47 1.92 -0.18 7.86
C ASP A 47 2.76 1.05 8.24
N ILE A 48 2.61 2.15 7.50
CA ILE A 48 3.32 3.42 7.76
C ILE A 48 2.41 4.64 7.59
N ILE A 49 2.84 5.74 8.19
CA ILE A 49 2.34 7.09 7.91
C ILE A 49 3.48 7.86 7.26
N VAL A 50 3.17 8.54 6.16
CA VAL A 50 4.10 9.43 5.45
C VAL A 50 3.56 10.84 5.51
N GLU A 51 4.40 11.79 5.94
CA GLU A 51 4.01 13.18 6.15
C GLU A 51 5.04 14.14 5.54
N THR A 52 4.55 15.18 4.89
CA THR A 52 5.35 16.33 4.43
C THR A 52 4.43 17.53 4.26
N ASN A 53 4.88 18.71 4.69
CA ASN A 53 4.10 19.95 4.64
C ASN A 53 2.71 19.76 5.28
N ASP A 54 1.64 19.84 4.49
CA ASP A 54 0.25 19.66 4.91
C ASP A 54 -0.37 18.34 4.40
N ILE A 55 0.46 17.41 3.93
CA ILE A 55 0.03 16.12 3.39
C ILE A 55 0.40 15.01 4.36
N ILE A 56 -0.62 14.22 4.74
CA ILE A 56 -0.50 12.99 5.49
C ILE A 56 -1.04 11.82 4.66
N ARG A 57 -0.36 10.67 4.66
CA ARG A 57 -0.80 9.43 4.01
C ARG A 57 -0.71 8.26 4.97
N HIS A 58 -1.84 7.59 5.22
CA HIS A 58 -1.87 6.29 5.90
C HIS A 58 -1.71 5.18 4.86
N ILE A 59 -0.56 4.53 4.80
CA ILE A 59 -0.23 3.59 3.72
C ILE A 59 -0.24 2.16 4.25
N GLN A 60 -1.11 1.33 3.68
CA GLN A 60 -0.98 -0.12 3.77
C GLN A 60 -0.05 -0.62 2.65
N ILE A 61 1.00 -1.34 3.02
CA ILE A 61 2.00 -1.89 2.11
C ILE A 61 1.69 -3.37 1.87
N LYS A 62 1.70 -3.75 0.59
CA LYS A 62 1.66 -5.14 0.14
C LYS A 62 2.86 -5.39 -0.75
N ALA A 63 3.42 -6.59 -0.70
CA ALA A 63 4.55 -6.97 -1.54
C ALA A 63 4.26 -8.26 -2.31
N SER A 64 4.72 -8.35 -3.55
CA SER A 64 4.71 -9.60 -4.32
C SER A 64 5.92 -9.66 -5.25
N HIS A 65 6.52 -10.84 -5.38
CA HIS A 65 7.56 -11.01 -6.38
C HIS A 65 6.93 -10.94 -7.79
N LYS A 66 7.70 -10.54 -8.81
CA LYS A 66 7.20 -10.36 -10.19
C LYS A 66 6.52 -11.60 -10.80
N ALA A 67 7.00 -12.80 -10.48
CA ALA A 67 6.40 -14.06 -10.93
C ALA A 67 5.13 -14.47 -10.14
N SER A 68 4.67 -13.66 -9.18
CA SER A 68 3.52 -14.01 -8.34
C SER A 68 2.24 -14.04 -9.15
N SER A 69 1.47 -15.12 -8.99
CA SER A 69 0.13 -15.28 -9.56
C SER A 69 -0.96 -14.52 -8.79
N THR A 70 -0.60 -13.75 -7.76
CA THR A 70 -1.56 -13.00 -6.93
C THR A 70 -2.33 -11.99 -7.80
N ARG A 71 -3.67 -12.11 -7.82
CA ARG A 71 -4.56 -11.25 -8.61
C ARG A 71 -5.39 -10.26 -7.79
N SER A 72 -5.26 -10.31 -6.46
CA SER A 72 -6.06 -9.50 -5.55
C SER A 72 -5.37 -9.33 -4.21
N GLN A 73 -5.69 -8.25 -3.50
CA GLN A 73 -5.25 -8.01 -2.13
C GLN A 73 -6.44 -8.00 -1.17
N LYS A 74 -6.16 -8.40 0.07
CA LYS A 74 -7.11 -8.28 1.19
C LYS A 74 -6.84 -6.94 1.88
N VAL A 75 -7.86 -6.09 1.94
CA VAL A 75 -7.80 -4.75 2.54
C VAL A 75 -8.80 -4.69 3.70
N ASN A 76 -8.36 -4.16 4.83
CA ASN A 76 -9.21 -4.02 6.02
C ASN A 76 -10.08 -2.77 5.87
N MET A 77 -11.38 -2.90 6.14
CA MET A 77 -12.33 -1.78 6.14
C MET A 77 -11.98 -0.71 7.18
N ALA A 78 -11.25 -1.03 8.25
CA ALA A 78 -10.77 -0.02 9.20
C ALA A 78 -9.89 1.05 8.52
N LEU A 79 -9.23 0.70 7.42
CA LEU A 79 -8.42 1.63 6.63
C LEU A 79 -9.24 2.77 6.03
N THR A 80 -10.53 2.57 5.71
CA THR A 80 -11.40 3.63 5.15
C THR A 80 -11.67 4.75 6.14
N LYS A 81 -11.45 4.51 7.43
CA LYS A 81 -11.63 5.51 8.50
C LYS A 81 -10.40 6.41 8.68
N LYS A 82 -9.29 6.11 8.01
CA LYS A 82 -8.05 6.87 8.14
C LYS A 82 -7.97 7.94 7.05
N PRO A 83 -7.56 9.17 7.40
CA PRO A 83 -7.46 10.25 6.42
C PRO A 83 -6.41 9.90 5.37
N SER A 84 -6.72 10.19 4.11
CA SER A 84 -5.81 9.99 2.97
C SER A 84 -5.24 8.57 2.85
N ALA A 85 -6.00 7.58 3.32
CA ALA A 85 -5.53 6.21 3.34
C ALA A 85 -5.39 5.63 1.94
N CYS A 86 -4.38 4.80 1.72
CA CYS A 86 -4.17 4.11 0.46
C CYS A 86 -3.45 2.78 0.65
N VAL A 87 -3.53 1.93 -0.37
CA VAL A 87 -2.79 0.68 -0.47
C VAL A 87 -1.74 0.83 -1.56
N VAL A 88 -0.49 0.55 -1.20
CA VAL A 88 0.63 0.45 -2.14
C VAL A 88 1.03 -1.01 -2.22
N TRP A 89 0.81 -1.60 -3.39
CA TRP A 89 1.23 -2.96 -3.69
C TRP A 89 2.47 -2.95 -4.59
N ILE A 90 3.58 -3.32 -3.99
CA ILE A 90 4.93 -3.27 -4.52
C ILE A 90 5.27 -4.61 -5.18
N TYR A 91 5.58 -4.59 -6.46
CA TYR A 91 6.29 -5.72 -7.07
C TYR A 91 7.79 -5.60 -6.84
N PHE A 92 8.47 -6.73 -6.71
CA PHE A 92 9.92 -6.76 -6.60
C PHE A 92 10.53 -7.94 -7.35
N ASP A 93 11.78 -7.76 -7.77
CA ASP A 93 12.62 -8.81 -8.31
C ASP A 93 13.18 -9.69 -7.19
N ALA A 94 13.07 -11.01 -7.30
CA ALA A 94 13.39 -11.91 -6.18
C ALA A 94 14.89 -11.98 -5.86
N ASP A 95 15.76 -11.71 -6.84
CA ASP A 95 17.20 -11.84 -6.70
C ASP A 95 17.86 -10.49 -6.44
N SER A 96 17.52 -9.47 -7.24
CA SER A 96 18.09 -8.12 -7.11
C SER A 96 17.36 -7.23 -6.10
N LEU A 97 16.17 -7.63 -5.63
CA LEU A 97 15.28 -6.82 -4.79
C LEU A 97 14.86 -5.49 -5.41
N LYS A 98 15.09 -5.29 -6.71
CA LYS A 98 14.66 -4.10 -7.43
C LYS A 98 13.13 -3.98 -7.36
N LEU A 99 12.67 -2.85 -6.83
CA LEU A 99 11.25 -2.55 -6.69
C LEU A 99 10.63 -2.12 -8.03
N GLY A 100 9.34 -2.35 -8.16
CA GLY A 100 8.53 -1.98 -9.32
C GLY A 100 8.09 -3.17 -10.18
N PRO A 101 6.95 -3.02 -10.90
CA PRO A 101 6.05 -1.87 -10.89
C PRO A 101 5.30 -1.74 -9.55
N PHE A 102 4.66 -0.60 -9.34
CA PHE A 102 3.84 -0.33 -8.16
C PHE A 102 2.37 -0.29 -8.57
N LEU A 103 1.52 -0.80 -7.70
CA LEU A 103 0.08 -0.75 -7.85
C LEU A 103 -0.49 0.08 -6.70
N PHE A 104 -1.32 1.06 -7.02
CA PHE A 104 -1.85 2.02 -6.08
C PHE A 104 -3.39 1.95 -6.06
N PHE A 105 -3.96 1.90 -4.86
CA PHE A 105 -5.39 2.00 -4.63
C PHE A 105 -5.64 3.04 -3.54
N GLY A 106 -6.23 4.18 -3.91
CA GLY A 106 -6.42 5.33 -3.02
C GLY A 106 -6.90 6.55 -3.79
N GLY A 107 -7.36 7.57 -3.06
CA GLY A 107 -7.63 8.90 -3.61
C GLY A 107 -6.35 9.75 -3.74
N ASN A 108 -6.54 11.00 -4.17
CA ASN A 108 -5.51 12.03 -4.12
C ASN A 108 -5.14 12.37 -2.67
N PRO A 109 -4.01 13.08 -2.43
CA PRO A 109 -3.71 13.61 -1.10
C PRO A 109 -4.88 14.43 -0.52
N GLY A 110 -5.35 14.06 0.66
CA GLY A 110 -6.51 14.68 1.33
C GLY A 110 -7.85 13.97 1.06
N GLU A 111 -7.94 13.12 0.06
CA GLU A 111 -9.17 12.37 -0.25
C GLU A 111 -9.23 11.03 0.50
N PRO A 112 -10.41 10.55 0.89
CA PRO A 112 -10.56 9.25 1.52
C PRO A 112 -10.19 8.09 0.58
N LEU A 113 -9.99 6.90 1.15
CA LEU A 113 -9.86 5.68 0.36
C LEU A 113 -11.16 5.45 -0.46
N PRO A 114 -11.08 5.01 -1.73
CA PRO A 114 -12.26 4.68 -2.51
C PRO A 114 -13.17 3.69 -1.78
N ASP A 115 -14.48 3.86 -1.91
CA ASP A 115 -15.44 2.97 -1.24
C ASP A 115 -15.25 1.51 -1.72
N MET A 116 -15.22 0.61 -0.75
CA MET A 116 -15.06 -0.84 -0.96
C MET A 116 -16.25 -1.62 -0.40
N SER A 117 -17.32 -0.94 0.02
CA SER A 117 -18.48 -1.56 0.68
C SER A 117 -19.07 -2.70 -0.17
N ASP A 118 -19.15 -2.47 -1.49
CA ASP A 118 -19.67 -3.43 -2.49
C ASP A 118 -18.65 -4.50 -2.93
N PHE A 119 -17.41 -4.44 -2.44
CA PHE A 119 -16.39 -5.41 -2.85
C PHE A 119 -16.65 -6.75 -2.17
N LYS A 120 -16.13 -7.82 -2.77
CA LYS A 120 -16.27 -9.17 -2.24
C LYS A 120 -15.69 -9.28 -0.83
N VAL A 121 -16.49 -9.78 0.11
CA VAL A 121 -16.04 -10.09 1.48
C VAL A 121 -15.01 -11.22 1.45
N ALA A 122 -13.87 -11.03 2.12
CA ALA A 122 -12.83 -12.05 2.18
C ALA A 122 -13.23 -13.20 3.11
N LYS A 123 -12.79 -14.41 2.80
CA LYS A 123 -12.99 -15.59 3.65
C LYS A 123 -11.69 -16.03 4.32
N HIS A 124 -11.81 -16.75 5.44
CA HIS A 124 -10.68 -17.41 6.09
C HIS A 124 -9.99 -18.39 5.14
N THR A 125 -8.66 -18.43 5.15
CA THR A 125 -7.88 -19.31 4.29
C THR A 125 -8.03 -20.78 4.70
N LYS A 126 -8.10 -21.05 6.01
CA LYS A 126 -8.39 -22.37 6.60
C LYS A 126 -9.88 -22.48 6.91
N GLY A 127 -10.49 -23.62 6.57
CA GLY A 127 -11.84 -23.95 7.03
C GLY A 127 -11.83 -24.31 8.51
N ASN A 128 -12.99 -24.23 9.16
CA ASN A 128 -13.17 -24.82 10.49
C ASN A 128 -13.15 -26.36 10.41
N ALA A 129 -13.36 -27.04 11.55
CA ALA A 129 -13.38 -28.51 11.62
C ALA A 129 -14.38 -29.19 10.65
N LYS A 130 -15.36 -28.44 10.11
CA LYS A 130 -16.34 -28.91 9.11
C LYS A 130 -16.02 -28.47 7.67
N GLY A 131 -14.83 -27.91 7.43
CA GLY A 131 -14.40 -27.40 6.13
C GLY A 131 -14.99 -26.03 5.75
N ASN A 132 -15.85 -25.43 6.57
CA ASN A 132 -16.48 -24.14 6.27
C ASN A 132 -15.50 -22.98 6.50
N LYS A 133 -15.30 -22.16 5.47
CA LYS A 133 -14.47 -20.95 5.54
C LYS A 133 -15.33 -19.76 5.95
N ALA A 134 -15.24 -19.36 7.22
CA ALA A 134 -15.95 -18.20 7.75
C ALA A 134 -15.58 -16.92 6.97
N GLU A 135 -16.55 -16.02 6.86
CA GLU A 135 -16.33 -14.70 6.28
C GLU A 135 -15.60 -13.79 7.27
N ARG A 136 -14.84 -12.83 6.73
CA ARG A 136 -14.19 -11.77 7.48
C ARG A 136 -14.89 -10.47 7.09
N PRO A 137 -15.98 -10.08 7.77
CA PRO A 137 -16.84 -8.98 7.34
C PRO A 137 -16.12 -7.63 7.29
N ASN A 138 -14.98 -7.49 7.97
CA ASN A 138 -14.16 -6.28 7.91
C ASN A 138 -13.02 -6.34 6.90
N ILE A 139 -12.97 -7.37 6.04
CA ILE A 139 -11.92 -7.49 5.02
C ILE A 139 -12.57 -7.63 3.66
N ARG A 140 -12.18 -6.76 2.73
CA ARG A 140 -12.61 -6.77 1.35
C ARG A 140 -11.49 -7.28 0.45
N VAL A 141 -11.88 -7.90 -0.66
CA VAL A 141 -10.96 -8.33 -1.72
C VAL A 141 -10.93 -7.23 -2.79
N VAL A 142 -9.79 -6.57 -2.94
CA VAL A 142 -9.53 -5.59 -4.01
C VAL A 142 -8.78 -6.30 -5.12
N ASN A 143 -9.37 -6.37 -6.31
CA ASN A 143 -8.77 -7.01 -7.47
C ASN A 143 -7.69 -6.13 -8.09
N ARG A 144 -6.69 -6.75 -8.71
CA ARG A 144 -5.57 -6.05 -9.37
C ARG A 144 -6.03 -5.00 -10.39
N SER A 145 -7.13 -5.24 -11.09
CA SER A 145 -7.72 -4.30 -12.06
C SER A 145 -8.21 -2.99 -11.44
N GLN A 146 -8.44 -2.95 -10.13
CA GLN A 146 -8.87 -1.76 -9.40
C GLN A 146 -7.68 -0.91 -8.94
N PHE A 147 -6.46 -1.41 -9.08
CA PHE A 147 -5.25 -0.64 -8.78
C PHE A 147 -4.77 0.11 -10.03
N LYS A 148 -4.40 1.37 -9.83
CA LYS A 148 -3.65 2.14 -10.83
C LYS A 148 -2.18 1.71 -10.83
N LYS A 149 -1.61 1.46 -12.00
CA LYS A 149 -0.20 1.03 -12.14
C LYS A 149 0.73 2.22 -12.32
N TYR A 150 1.83 2.21 -11.58
CA TYR A 150 2.97 3.11 -11.72
C TYR A 150 4.22 2.31 -12.05
N ASN A 151 5.01 2.76 -13.04
CA ASN A 151 6.18 2.03 -13.51
C ASN A 151 7.46 2.46 -12.78
N SER A 152 7.45 3.62 -12.11
CA SER A 152 8.58 4.12 -11.33
C SER A 152 8.17 4.57 -9.93
N ILE A 153 9.14 4.58 -9.01
CA ILE A 153 8.93 5.13 -7.67
C ILE A 153 8.66 6.63 -7.71
N LYS A 154 9.22 7.36 -8.68
CA LYS A 154 8.95 8.79 -8.86
C LYS A 154 7.47 9.06 -9.17
N GLU A 155 6.88 8.30 -10.11
CA GLU A 155 5.46 8.46 -10.44
C GLU A 155 4.56 8.15 -9.23
N LEU A 156 4.89 7.09 -8.47
CA LEU A 156 4.16 6.77 -7.25
C LEU A 156 4.34 7.85 -6.18
N TYR A 157 5.54 8.38 -6.00
CA TYR A 157 5.85 9.48 -5.08
C TYR A 157 4.98 10.70 -5.39
N ASP A 158 4.93 11.08 -6.67
CA ASP A 158 4.12 12.19 -7.13
C ASP A 158 2.62 11.92 -6.84
N GLN A 159 2.10 10.70 -7.04
CA GLN A 159 0.73 10.33 -6.62
C GLN A 159 0.51 10.38 -5.10
N LEU A 160 1.53 10.03 -4.31
CA LEU A 160 1.42 10.00 -2.86
C LEU A 160 1.40 11.40 -2.26
N LEU A 161 2.11 12.36 -2.85
CA LEU A 161 2.50 13.60 -2.18
C LEU A 161 2.30 14.86 -3.01
N MET A 162 1.95 14.80 -4.30
CA MET A 162 1.59 16.00 -5.05
C MET A 162 0.09 16.25 -4.97
N ARG A 163 -0.31 17.44 -4.52
CA ARG A 163 -1.68 17.92 -4.70
C ARG A 163 -1.93 18.17 -6.19
N SER A 164 -3.16 17.90 -6.63
CA SER A 164 -3.63 18.48 -7.88
C SER A 164 -3.61 20.00 -7.69
N ILE A 165 -2.78 20.70 -8.47
CA ILE A 165 -2.83 22.16 -8.54
C ILE A 165 -4.13 22.48 -9.27
N ASN A 166 -5.22 22.69 -8.54
CA ASN A 166 -6.37 23.35 -9.13
C ASN A 166 -5.92 24.76 -9.50
N GLY A 167 -5.96 25.06 -10.79
CA GLY A 167 -5.41 26.29 -11.36
C GLY A 167 -5.89 27.52 -10.61
N SER A 168 -4.95 28.22 -10.00
CA SER A 168 -5.07 29.63 -9.65
C SER A 168 -5.00 30.45 -10.95
N HIS A 169 -6.11 30.55 -11.67
CA HIS A 169 -6.41 31.63 -12.62
C HIS A 169 -7.92 31.90 -12.46
N SER A 170 -8.34 33.01 -11.88
CA SER A 170 -8.17 34.36 -12.43
C SER A 170 -8.66 35.40 -11.42
N CYS A 171 -7.97 36.56 -11.41
CA CYS A 171 -8.29 37.88 -10.85
C CYS A 171 -9.17 38.00 -9.60
#